data_AF-A0A7V5BYL3-F1
#
_entry.id   AF-A0A7V5BYL3-F1
#
_cell.length_a   1.000
_cell.length_b   1.000
_cell.length_c   1.000
_cell.angle_alpha   90.00
_cell.angle_beta   90.00
_cell.angle_gamma   90.00
#
_symmetry.space_group_name_H-M   'P 1'
#
loop_
_entity.id
_entity.type
_entity.pdbx_description
1 polymer ?
#
loop_
_entity_poly.entity_id
_entity_poly.type
_entity_poly.pdbx_seq_one_letter_code
_entity_poly.pdbx_strand_id
1 'polypeptide(L)'
;MTTADDIARYRENYQDEIDGAAMYRALAEMEPEPALSKLYLRLADTEERHAAFWRDKLVEAGADPGAPRVSRRAKILIWLARRLGTGVLVQTL
;
A
#
# COMPACT_ATOMS: atom_id res chain seq x y z
N MET A 1 4.40 23.96 -13.61
CA MET A 1 4.34 22.79 -14.51
C MET A 1 4.86 21.61 -13.73
N THR A 2 4.14 20.49 -13.72
CA THR A 2 4.62 19.24 -13.10
C THR A 2 5.81 18.72 -13.89
N THR A 3 6.91 18.37 -13.21
CA THR A 3 8.12 17.87 -13.86
C THR A 3 8.07 16.34 -14.05
N ALA A 4 8.99 15.79 -14.86
CA ALA A 4 9.14 14.34 -14.98
C ALA A 4 9.49 13.68 -13.64
N ASP A 5 10.32 14.35 -12.82
CA ASP A 5 10.70 13.90 -11.48
C ASP A 5 9.49 13.89 -10.53
N ASP A 6 8.59 14.87 -10.63
CA ASP A 6 7.34 14.87 -9.88
C ASP A 6 6.45 13.68 -10.25
N ILE A 7 6.32 13.38 -11.55
CA ILE A 7 5.54 12.22 -12.02
C ILE A 7 6.15 10.92 -11.50
N ALA A 8 7.48 10.78 -11.53
CA ALA A 8 8.17 9.60 -11.02
C ALA A 8 7.88 9.41 -9.51
N ARG A 9 8.02 10.47 -8.73
CA ARG A 9 7.70 10.46 -7.29
C ARG A 9 6.24 10.14 -7.02
N TYR A 10 5.30 10.69 -7.80
CA TYR A 10 3.87 10.38 -7.64
C TYR A 10 3.57 8.92 -7.95
N ARG A 11 4.26 8.30 -8.91
CA ARG A 11 4.14 6.86 -9.21
C ARG A 11 4.68 6.00 -8.07
N GLU A 12 5.82 6.37 -7.51
CA GLU A 12 6.42 5.69 -6.35
C GLU A 12 5.46 5.72 -5.17
N ASN A 13 5.03 6.92 -4.77
CA ASN A 13 4.05 7.08 -3.69
C ASN A 13 2.76 6.29 -3.98
N TYR A 14 2.20 6.39 -5.19
CA TYR A 14 1.00 5.63 -5.55
C TYR A 14 1.17 4.12 -5.37
N GLN A 15 2.33 3.57 -5.76
CA GLN A 15 2.62 2.15 -5.60
C GLN A 15 2.83 1.76 -4.13
N ASP A 16 3.49 2.62 -3.34
CA ASP A 16 3.73 2.39 -1.92
C ASP A 16 2.42 2.34 -1.14
N GLU A 17 1.48 3.25 -1.39
CA GLU A 17 0.16 3.23 -0.72
C GLU A 17 -0.66 1.97 -1.10
N ILE A 18 -0.58 1.51 -2.36
CA ILE A 18 -1.25 0.26 -2.78
C ILE A 18 -0.67 -0.94 -2.04
N ASP A 19 0.66 -1.00 -1.93
CA ASP A 19 1.36 -2.09 -1.25
C ASP A 19 1.09 -2.03 0.27
N GLY A 20 1.13 -0.84 0.86
CA GLY A 20 0.81 -0.59 2.27
C GLY A 20 -0.61 -1.02 2.63
N ALA A 21 -1.61 -0.62 1.83
CA ALA A 21 -2.99 -1.06 2.00
C ALA A 21 -3.11 -2.59 2.02
N ALA A 22 -2.46 -3.26 1.07
CA ALA A 22 -2.48 -4.72 0.98
C ALA A 22 -1.79 -5.40 2.16
N MET A 23 -0.66 -4.87 2.62
CA MET A 23 0.06 -5.37 3.79
C MET A 23 -0.76 -5.21 5.07
N TYR A 24 -1.39 -4.06 5.29
CA TYR A 24 -2.25 -3.84 6.45
C TYR A 24 -3.50 -4.72 6.42
N ARG A 25 -4.14 -4.94 5.26
CA ARG A 25 -5.24 -5.91 5.15
C ARG A 25 -4.78 -7.32 5.51
N ALA A 26 -3.60 -7.73 5.04
CA ALA A 26 -3.04 -9.03 5.41
C ALA A 26 -2.74 -9.13 6.91
N LEU A 27 -2.19 -8.09 7.54
CA LEU A 27 -1.99 -8.03 8.99
C LEU A 27 -3.31 -8.16 9.75
N ALA A 28 -4.35 -7.45 9.32
CA ALA A 28 -5.68 -7.53 9.93
C ALA A 28 -6.29 -8.94 9.88
N GLU A 29 -6.07 -9.67 8.78
CA GLU A 29 -6.54 -11.06 8.62
C GLU A 29 -5.80 -12.05 9.53
N MET A 30 -4.53 -11.80 9.81
CA MET A 30 -3.68 -12.67 10.63
C MET A 30 -3.76 -12.38 12.13
N GLU A 31 -4.26 -11.21 12.50
CA GLU A 31 -4.24 -10.72 13.88
C GLU A 31 -5.38 -11.32 14.74
N PRO A 32 -5.07 -12.07 15.81
CA PRO A 32 -6.09 -12.63 16.70
C PRO A 32 -6.79 -11.60 17.59
N GLU A 33 -6.15 -10.48 17.96
CA GLU A 33 -6.74 -9.44 18.80
C GLU A 33 -7.69 -8.55 17.98
N PRO A 34 -9.02 -8.57 18.23
CA PRO A 34 -9.97 -7.84 17.40
C PRO A 34 -9.73 -6.32 17.37
N ALA A 35 -9.23 -5.73 18.46
CA ALA A 35 -8.92 -4.31 18.49
C ALA A 35 -7.78 -3.93 17.53
N LEU A 36 -6.75 -4.79 17.45
CA LEU A 36 -5.58 -4.57 16.60
C LEU A 36 -5.88 -4.89 15.14
N SER A 37 -6.66 -5.95 14.86
CA SER A 37 -7.19 -6.21 13.52
C SER A 37 -7.99 -5.01 12.99
N LYS A 38 -8.87 -4.42 13.81
CA LYS A 38 -9.62 -3.20 13.45
C LYS A 38 -8.74 -1.96 13.26
N LEU A 39 -7.58 -1.89 13.92
CA LEU A 39 -6.61 -0.81 13.70
C LEU A 39 -5.97 -0.97 12.33
N TYR A 40 -5.48 -2.17 11.99
CA TYR A 40 -4.89 -2.45 10.69
C TYR A 40 -5.86 -2.20 9.53
N LEU A 41 -7.14 -2.56 9.66
CA LEU A 41 -8.15 -2.21 8.65
C LEU A 41 -8.29 -0.70 8.45
N ARG A 42 -8.28 0.09 9.54
CA ARG A 42 -8.33 1.56 9.44
C ARG A 42 -7.09 2.16 8.80
N LEU A 43 -5.93 1.56 9.02
CA LEU A 43 -4.69 1.95 8.34
C LEU A 43 -4.79 1.63 6.84
N ALA A 44 -5.24 0.42 6.47
CA ALA A 44 -5.45 0.07 5.07
C ALA A 44 -6.43 1.03 4.35
N ASP A 45 -7.54 1.39 5.00
CA ASP A 45 -8.50 2.35 4.44
C ASP A 45 -7.89 3.76 4.29
N THR A 46 -6.87 4.10 5.09
CA THR A 46 -6.15 5.38 4.98
C THR A 46 -5.21 5.37 3.78
N GLU A 47 -4.43 4.31 3.62
CA GLU A 47 -3.57 4.07 2.45
C GLU A 47 -4.38 4.08 1.14
N GLU A 48 -5.58 3.48 1.12
CA GLU A 48 -6.45 3.52 -0.06
C GLU A 48 -6.88 4.94 -0.45
N ARG A 49 -7.07 5.84 0.54
CA ARG A 49 -7.37 7.26 0.28
C ARG A 49 -6.15 8.02 -0.23
N HIS A 50 -4.97 7.73 0.31
CA HIS A 50 -3.74 8.30 -0.22
C HIS A 50 -3.43 7.80 -1.64
N ALA A 51 -3.66 6.52 -1.93
CA ALA A 51 -3.55 5.97 -3.28
C ALA A 51 -4.50 6.71 -4.25
N ALA A 52 -5.74 6.98 -3.85
CA ALA A 52 -6.67 7.78 -4.65
C ALA A 52 -6.14 9.22 -4.87
N PHE A 53 -5.58 9.84 -3.84
CA PHE A 53 -4.95 11.16 -3.96
C PHE A 53 -3.79 11.18 -4.96
N TRP A 54 -2.88 10.20 -4.89
CA TRP A 54 -1.75 10.14 -5.83
C TRP A 54 -2.17 9.78 -7.25
N ARG A 55 -3.18 8.92 -7.40
CA ARG A 55 -3.82 8.67 -8.70
C ARG A 55 -4.32 9.97 -9.32
N ASP A 56 -5.04 10.77 -8.55
CA ASP A 56 -5.59 12.04 -9.05
C ASP A 56 -4.46 13.02 -9.42
N LYS A 57 -3.37 13.06 -8.64
CA LYS A 57 -2.16 13.84 -8.98
C LYS A 57 -1.49 13.38 -10.27
N LEU A 58 -1.43 12.08 -10.54
CA LEU A 58 -0.89 11.54 -11.80
C LEU A 58 -1.77 11.94 -12.98
N VAL A 59 -3.09 11.85 -12.83
CA VAL A 59 -4.05 12.27 -13.87
C VAL A 59 -3.95 13.78 -14.14
N GLU A 60 -3.88 14.61 -13.09
CA GLU A 60 -3.68 16.06 -13.21
C GLU A 60 -2.36 16.40 -13.93
N ALA A 61 -1.33 15.58 -13.76
CA ALA A 61 -0.04 15.71 -14.44
C ALA A 61 -0.04 15.17 -15.88
N GLY A 62 -1.16 14.64 -16.38
CA GLY A 62 -1.27 14.04 -17.71
C GLY A 62 -0.64 12.64 -17.82
N ALA A 63 -0.33 12.00 -16.69
CA ALA A 63 0.24 10.66 -16.63
C ALA A 63 -0.84 9.60 -16.36
N ASP A 64 -0.76 8.44 -17.03
CA ASP A 64 -1.63 7.30 -16.72
C ASP A 64 -1.19 6.65 -15.39
N PRO A 65 -2.02 6.64 -14.33
CA PRO A 65 -1.70 5.97 -13.07
C PRO A 65 -1.65 4.45 -13.19
N GLY A 66 -2.27 3.85 -14.21
CA GLY A 66 -2.37 2.40 -14.35
C GLY A 66 -3.31 1.75 -13.32
N ALA A 67 -3.47 0.43 -13.43
CA ALA A 67 -4.34 -0.33 -12.52
C ALA A 67 -3.70 -0.44 -11.13
N PRO A 68 -4.49 -0.31 -10.04
CA PRO A 68 -3.98 -0.49 -8.68
C PRO A 68 -3.64 -1.96 -8.46
N ARG A 69 -2.35 -2.31 -8.61
CA ARG A 69 -1.86 -3.68 -8.49
C ARG A 69 -0.80 -3.75 -7.41
N VAL A 70 -1.04 -4.65 -6.45
CA VAL A 70 -0.04 -5.01 -5.43
C VAL A 70 1.20 -5.57 -6.12
N SER A 71 2.37 -5.03 -5.75
CA SER A 71 3.64 -5.42 -6.32
C SER A 71 3.98 -6.88 -6.00
N ARG A 72 4.88 -7.46 -6.80
CA ARG A 72 5.39 -8.82 -6.53
C ARG A 72 6.10 -8.89 -5.18
N ARG A 73 6.83 -7.83 -4.82
CA ARG A 73 7.53 -7.71 -3.54
C ARG A 73 6.53 -7.77 -2.38
N ALA A 74 5.48 -6.94 -2.42
CA ALA A 74 4.46 -6.94 -1.37
C ALA A 74 3.74 -8.29 -1.26
N LYS A 75 3.42 -8.94 -2.39
CA LYS A 75 2.86 -10.30 -2.40
C LYS A 75 3.76 -11.33 -1.72
N ILE A 76 5.07 -11.27 -1.97
CA ILE A 76 6.06 -12.16 -1.33
C ILE A 76 6.12 -11.89 0.17
N LEU A 77 6.15 -10.62 0.58
CA LEU A 77 6.18 -10.25 2.01
C LEU A 77 4.91 -10.71 2.74
N ILE A 78 3.74 -10.50 2.15
CA ILE A 78 2.46 -10.99 2.69
C ILE A 78 2.47 -12.53 2.80
N TRP A 79 2.97 -13.22 1.78
CA TRP A 79 3.08 -14.68 1.80
C TRP A 79 4.03 -15.16 2.91
N LEU A 80 5.19 -14.53 3.05
CA LEU A 80 6.15 -14.83 4.12
C LEU A 80 5.53 -14.59 5.51
N ALA A 81 4.83 -13.47 5.69
CA ALA A 81 4.17 -13.13 6.94
C ALA A 81 3.12 -14.18 7.34
N ARG A 82 2.32 -14.64 6.37
CA ARG A 82 1.35 -15.72 6.58
C ARG A 82 2.01 -17.05 6.95
N ARG A 83 3.24 -17.30 6.49
CA ARG A 83 3.93 -18.60 6.70
C ARG A 83 4.82 -18.63 7.94
N LEU A 84 5.44 -17.51 8.30
CA LEU A 84 6.48 -17.40 9.32
C LEU A 84 6.05 -16.54 10.52
N GLY A 85 4.88 -15.89 10.46
CA GLY A 85 4.39 -14.95 11.45
C GLY A 85 4.59 -13.48 11.02
N THR A 86 3.85 -12.58 11.67
CA THR A 86 3.73 -11.15 11.29
C THR A 86 5.02 -10.33 11.47
N GLY A 87 6.03 -10.86 12.15
CA GLY A 87 7.32 -10.18 12.40
C GLY A 87 8.10 -9.77 11.14
N VAL A 88 7.80 -10.37 9.98
CA VAL A 88 8.42 -10.01 8.70
C VAL A 88 7.93 -8.66 8.16
N LEU A 89 6.70 -8.23 8.49
CA LEU A 89 6.10 -7.00 7.95
C LEU A 89 6.51 -5.75 8.74
N VAL A 90 6.80 -5.88 10.04
CA VAL A 90 7.15 -4.76 10.92
C VAL A 90 8.51 -4.12 10.55
N GLN A 91 9.38 -4.84 9.83
CA GLN A 91 10.68 -4.32 9.40
C GLN A 91 10.67 -3.64 8.02
N THR A 92 9.54 -3.68 7.31
CA THR A 92 9.45 -3.21 5.91
C THR A 92 8.37 -2.16 5.66
N LEU A 93 7.57 -1.83 6.68
CA LEU A 93 6.66 -0.68 6.70
C LEU A 93 7.41 0.58 7.16
#